data_AF-A0A7W8T4E1-F1
#
_entry.id   AF-A0A7W8T4E1-F1
#
_cell.length_a   1.000
_cell.length_b   1.000
_cell.length_c   1.000
_cell.angle_alpha   90.00
_cell.angle_beta   90.00
_cell.angle_gamma   90.00
#
_symmetry.space_group_name_H-M   'P 1'
#
loop_
_entity.id
_entity.type
_entity.pdbx_description
1 polymer ?
#
loop_
_entity_poly.entity_id
_entity_poly.type
_entity_poly.pdbx_seq_one_letter_code
_entity_poly.pdbx_strand_id
1 'polypeptide(L)'
;MRGLLMIGAAALLAGCVSTPSLEGTRGATSFEALQKMCSPQTVDYGSDAQNVYETFFDAYVANRRGRLSNDDFCAFQASIAQRHASEATSSDPKVRNQWVEFFNEQRARAISWRASADPTLRNG
;
A
#
# COMPACT_ATOMS: atom_id res chain seq x y z
N MET A 1 45.50 -32.42 -19.56
CA MET A 1 45.14 -31.58 -18.39
C MET A 1 43.67 -31.22 -18.50
N ARG A 2 42.91 -31.50 -17.44
CA ARG A 2 41.48 -31.21 -17.31
C ARG A 2 41.29 -29.70 -17.20
N GLY A 3 40.37 -29.14 -17.98
CA GLY A 3 39.92 -27.75 -17.88
C GLY A 3 38.40 -27.70 -17.99
N LEU A 4 37.72 -28.13 -16.93
CA LEU A 4 36.31 -27.84 -16.70
C LEU A 4 36.19 -26.35 -16.40
N LEU A 5 35.63 -25.57 -17.32
CA LEU A 5 35.12 -24.23 -17.00
C LEU A 5 33.60 -24.27 -17.09
N MET A 6 33.02 -24.51 -15.92
CA MET A 6 31.65 -24.19 -15.56
C MET A 6 31.44 -22.69 -15.77
N ILE A 7 30.80 -22.30 -16.87
CA ILE A 7 30.25 -20.95 -16.99
C ILE A 7 28.88 -21.00 -16.32
N GLY A 8 28.82 -20.32 -15.18
CA GLY A 8 27.80 -20.44 -14.17
C GLY A 8 26.39 -20.19 -14.69
N ALA A 9 25.53 -21.14 -14.37
CA ALA A 9 24.11 -20.87 -14.17
C ALA A 9 23.97 -19.86 -13.02
N ALA A 10 23.68 -18.62 -13.37
CA ALA A 10 23.10 -17.64 -12.46
C ALA A 10 21.84 -17.08 -13.12
N ALA A 11 20.86 -17.96 -13.36
CA ALA A 11 19.47 -17.55 -13.44
C ALA A 11 19.06 -17.15 -12.01
N LEU A 12 19.47 -15.94 -11.60
CA LEU A 12 19.02 -15.34 -10.36
C LEU A 12 17.54 -15.03 -10.52
N LEU A 13 16.75 -15.77 -9.74
CA LEU A 13 15.33 -15.61 -9.49
C LEU A 13 15.03 -14.21 -8.97
N ALA A 14 14.99 -13.20 -9.85
CA ALA A 14 14.39 -11.91 -9.57
C ALA A 14 12.86 -11.98 -9.80
N GLY A 15 12.23 -13.00 -9.22
CA GLY A 15 10.80 -12.96 -8.89
C GLY A 15 10.62 -12.30 -7.53
N CYS A 16 11.36 -11.22 -7.25
CA CYS A 16 11.13 -10.40 -6.07
C CYS A 16 9.83 -9.66 -6.33
N VAL A 17 8.83 -9.86 -5.48
CA VAL A 17 7.56 -9.13 -5.47
C VAL A 17 7.86 -7.65 -5.66
N SER A 18 7.67 -7.15 -6.89
CA SER A 18 7.94 -5.76 -7.21
C SER A 18 6.92 -4.93 -6.44
N THR A 19 7.40 -4.10 -5.51
CA THR A 19 6.59 -3.07 -4.87
C THR A 19 5.90 -2.28 -5.98
N PRO A 20 4.55 -2.18 -5.96
CA PRO A 20 3.85 -1.53 -7.05
C PRO A 20 4.29 -0.07 -7.11
N SER A 21 4.66 0.40 -8.32
CA SER A 21 5.04 1.79 -8.55
C SER A 21 3.91 2.73 -8.15
N LEU A 22 4.27 3.90 -7.58
CA LEU A 22 3.32 4.97 -7.29
C LEU A 22 2.61 5.50 -8.55
N GLU A 23 3.24 5.34 -9.72
CA GLU A 23 2.66 5.70 -11.02
C GLU A 23 1.54 4.74 -11.45
N GLY A 24 1.34 3.65 -10.71
CA GLY A 24 0.45 2.57 -11.10
C GLY A 24 1.11 1.61 -12.08
N THR A 25 0.39 0.55 -12.43
CA THR A 25 0.81 -0.43 -13.44
C THR A 25 -0.36 -0.74 -14.35
N ARG A 26 -0.15 -1.56 -15.40
CA ARG A 26 -1.24 -2.03 -16.25
C ARG A 26 -2.23 -2.87 -15.43
N GLY A 27 -3.28 -2.22 -14.91
CA GLY A 27 -4.31 -2.81 -14.04
C GLY A 27 -4.42 -2.22 -12.64
N ALA A 28 -3.44 -1.43 -12.19
CA ALA A 28 -3.43 -0.77 -10.89
C ALA A 28 -3.49 0.76 -11.02
N THR A 29 -4.44 1.39 -10.32
CA THR A 29 -4.61 2.85 -10.27
C THR A 29 -3.37 3.50 -9.64
N SER A 30 -2.90 4.62 -10.19
CA SER A 30 -1.77 5.37 -9.60
C SER A 30 -2.12 5.92 -8.21
N PHE A 31 -1.10 6.20 -7.40
CA PHE A 31 -1.32 6.74 -6.06
C PHE A 31 -2.02 8.10 -6.08
N GLU A 32 -1.62 8.97 -7.02
CA GLU A 32 -2.28 10.26 -7.22
C GLU A 32 -3.76 10.09 -7.61
N ALA A 33 -4.05 9.17 -8.54
CA ALA A 33 -5.42 8.91 -8.95
C ALA A 33 -6.27 8.34 -7.82
N LEU A 34 -5.70 7.47 -6.95
CA LEU A 34 -6.40 6.96 -5.77
C LEU A 34 -6.76 8.08 -4.78
N GLN A 35 -5.85 9.02 -4.53
CA GLN A 35 -6.11 10.18 -3.68
C GLN A 35 -7.19 11.09 -4.28
N LYS A 36 -7.11 11.31 -5.59
CA LYS A 36 -8.06 12.14 -6.34
C LYS A 36 -9.48 11.60 -6.41
N MET A 37 -9.69 10.34 -6.03
CA MET A 37 -11.04 9.79 -5.90
C MET A 37 -11.84 10.43 -4.75
N CYS A 38 -11.15 10.86 -3.69
CA CYS A 38 -11.80 11.32 -2.45
C CYS A 38 -11.54 12.79 -2.13
N SER A 39 -10.55 13.42 -2.76
CA SER A 39 -10.22 14.83 -2.58
C SER A 39 -9.62 15.41 -3.86
N PRO A 40 -9.90 16.67 -4.22
CA PRO A 40 -9.21 17.32 -5.34
C PRO A 40 -7.71 17.58 -5.06
N GLN A 41 -7.28 17.49 -3.81
CA GLN A 41 -5.89 17.69 -3.37
C GLN A 41 -5.23 16.36 -3.01
N THR A 42 -3.95 16.24 -3.34
CA THR A 42 -3.10 15.12 -2.91
C THR A 42 -2.26 15.50 -1.70
N VAL A 43 -2.06 14.55 -0.81
CA VAL A 43 -1.17 14.63 0.35
C VAL A 43 0.19 14.05 -0.01
N ASP A 44 1.25 14.76 0.38
CA ASP A 44 2.61 14.24 0.32
C ASP A 44 2.91 13.41 1.56
N TYR A 45 2.99 12.09 1.38
CA TYR A 45 3.27 11.15 2.45
C TYR A 45 4.77 10.92 2.68
N GLY A 46 5.65 11.53 1.88
CA GLY A 46 7.10 11.40 2.01
C GLY A 46 7.57 9.95 2.02
N SER A 47 8.35 9.57 3.04
CA SER A 47 8.87 8.20 3.20
C SER A 47 7.79 7.15 3.43
N ASP A 48 6.57 7.54 3.84
CA ASP A 48 5.47 6.61 4.06
C ASP A 48 4.65 6.35 2.77
N ALA A 49 4.93 7.06 1.67
CA ALA A 49 4.12 7.05 0.45
C ALA A 49 3.87 5.64 -0.12
N GLN A 50 4.90 4.80 -0.20
CA GLN A 50 4.76 3.43 -0.71
C GLN A 50 3.78 2.61 0.14
N ASN A 51 3.94 2.66 1.46
CA ASN A 51 3.08 1.89 2.35
C ASN A 51 1.64 2.42 2.33
N VAL A 52 1.46 3.75 2.27
CA VAL A 52 0.13 4.37 2.17
C VAL A 52 -0.54 4.02 0.85
N TYR A 53 0.20 4.02 -0.26
CA TYR A 53 -0.30 3.59 -1.56
C TYR A 53 -0.82 2.16 -1.53
N GLU A 54 -0.02 1.20 -1.03
CA GLU A 54 -0.45 -0.19 -0.92
C GLU A 54 -1.70 -0.35 -0.06
N THR A 55 -1.76 0.39 1.06
CA THR A 55 -2.91 0.40 1.97
C THR A 55 -4.18 0.94 1.29
N PHE A 56 -4.06 2.04 0.54
CA PHE A 56 -5.17 2.59 -0.23
C PHE A 56 -5.58 1.67 -1.37
N PHE A 57 -4.62 1.02 -2.02
CA PHE A 57 -4.89 0.09 -3.10
C PHE A 57 -5.68 -1.13 -2.61
N ASP A 58 -5.32 -1.70 -1.45
CA ASP A 58 -6.05 -2.81 -0.85
C ASP A 58 -7.52 -2.45 -0.53
N ALA A 59 -7.73 -1.28 0.10
CA ALA A 59 -9.07 -0.76 0.38
C ALA A 59 -9.84 -0.47 -0.93
N TYR A 60 -9.15 0.05 -1.95
CA TYR A 60 -9.73 0.34 -3.26
C TYR A 60 -10.19 -0.94 -3.98
N VAL A 61 -9.44 -2.03 -3.89
CA VAL A 61 -9.87 -3.32 -4.45
C VAL A 61 -11.17 -3.78 -3.80
N ALA A 62 -11.30 -3.64 -2.48
CA ALA A 62 -12.55 -3.95 -1.78
C ALA A 62 -13.71 -3.04 -2.20
N ASN A 63 -13.44 -1.74 -2.36
CA ASN A 63 -14.42 -0.75 -2.83
C ASN A 63 -14.91 -1.06 -4.25
N ARG A 64 -13.99 -1.33 -5.19
CA ARG A 64 -14.31 -1.71 -6.58
C ARG A 64 -15.15 -2.98 -6.66
N ARG A 65 -15.03 -3.89 -5.68
CA ARG A 65 -15.80 -5.14 -5.58
C ARG A 65 -17.09 -5.00 -4.75
N GLY A 66 -17.45 -3.80 -4.31
CA GLY A 66 -18.67 -3.53 -3.56
C GLY A 66 -18.65 -4.02 -2.11
N ARG A 67 -17.46 -4.29 -1.54
CA ARG A 67 -17.29 -4.70 -0.13
C ARG A 67 -16.98 -3.54 0.82
N LEU A 68 -16.68 -2.37 0.27
CA LEU A 68 -16.45 -1.12 0.99
C LEU A 68 -17.20 -0.01 0.25
N SER A 69 -18.04 0.76 0.94
CA SER A 69 -18.74 1.88 0.28
C SER A 69 -17.76 2.97 -0.14
N ASN A 70 -18.16 3.84 -1.07
CA ASN A 70 -17.31 4.99 -1.44
C ASN A 70 -17.11 5.94 -0.25
N ASP A 71 -18.15 6.16 0.55
CA ASP A 71 -18.09 7.04 1.71
C ASP A 71 -17.10 6.49 2.76
N ASP A 72 -17.15 5.18 3.03
CA ASP A 72 -16.21 4.53 3.96
C ASP A 72 -14.77 4.54 3.41
N PHE A 73 -14.59 4.35 2.10
CA PHE A 73 -13.29 4.43 1.46
C PHE A 73 -12.69 5.85 1.58
N CYS A 74 -13.49 6.88 1.37
CA CYS A 74 -13.04 8.26 1.49
C CYS A 74 -12.82 8.70 2.93
N ALA A 75 -13.65 8.25 3.88
CA ALA A 75 -13.42 8.45 5.30
C ALA A 75 -12.10 7.77 5.75
N PHE A 76 -11.82 6.58 5.23
CA PHE A 76 -10.57 5.87 5.49
C PHE A 76 -9.35 6.68 5.02
N GLN A 77 -9.33 7.15 3.77
CA GLN A 77 -8.24 8.01 3.27
C GLN A 77 -8.08 9.29 4.10
N ALA A 78 -9.19 9.96 4.42
CA ALA A 78 -9.17 11.19 5.21
C ALA A 78 -8.58 10.99 6.61
N SER A 79 -8.92 9.88 7.29
CA SER A 79 -8.37 9.57 8.61
C SER A 79 -6.84 9.37 8.59
N ILE A 80 -6.33 8.75 7.53
CA ILE A 80 -4.89 8.51 7.33
C ILE A 80 -4.18 9.82 7.01
N ALA A 81 -4.73 10.65 6.12
CA ALA A 81 -4.21 11.98 5.82
C ALA A 81 -4.13 12.86 7.07
N GLN A 82 -5.19 12.88 7.88
CA GLN A 82 -5.25 13.67 9.10
C GLN A 82 -4.16 13.27 10.10
N ARG A 83 -4.03 11.96 10.40
CA ARG A 83 -3.03 11.50 11.38
C ARG A 83 -1.60 11.58 10.85
N HIS A 84 -1.41 11.39 9.55
CA HIS A 84 -0.09 11.59 8.94
C HIS A 84 0.39 13.04 9.15
N ALA A 85 -0.46 14.02 8.86
CA ALA A 85 -0.12 15.43 9.02
C ALA A 85 0.21 15.84 10.46
N SER A 86 -0.41 15.20 11.47
CA SER A 86 -0.18 15.54 12.88
C SER A 86 0.94 14.73 13.55
N GLU A 87 1.17 13.49 13.12
CA GLU A 87 2.00 12.55 13.89
C GLU A 87 3.18 11.99 13.09
N ALA A 88 2.98 11.72 11.79
CA ALA A 88 4.00 11.08 10.98
C ALA A 88 5.20 12.02 10.74
N THR A 89 4.96 13.32 10.67
CA THR A 89 6.00 14.35 10.44
C THR A 89 6.67 14.83 11.74
N SER A 90 6.22 14.35 12.90
CA SER A 90 6.76 14.77 14.19
C SER A 90 8.18 14.27 14.40
N SER A 91 9.05 15.13 14.94
CA SER A 91 10.39 14.76 15.39
C SER A 91 10.40 14.08 16.76
N ASP A 92 9.29 14.07 17.48
CA ASP A 92 9.14 13.35 18.75
C ASP A 92 8.93 11.85 18.46
N PRO A 93 9.85 10.96 18.90
CA PRO A 93 9.73 9.52 18.69
C PRO A 93 8.43 8.92 19.23
N LYS A 94 7.90 9.45 20.34
CA LYS A 94 6.65 8.97 20.93
C LYS A 94 5.47 9.27 20.01
N VAL A 95 5.40 10.48 19.47
CA VAL A 95 4.35 10.89 18.53
C VAL A 95 4.48 10.13 17.22
N ARG A 96 5.70 9.96 16.71
CA ARG A 96 5.94 9.14 15.50
C ARG A 96 5.50 7.68 15.71
N ASN A 97 5.70 7.11 16.90
CA ASN A 97 5.25 5.77 17.21
C ASN A 97 3.71 5.64 17.23
N GLN A 98 2.98 6.70 17.61
CA GLN A 98 1.51 6.71 17.54
C GLN A 98 1.00 6.61 16.10
N TRP A 99 1.69 7.26 15.16
CA TRP A 99 1.42 7.10 13.73
C TRP A 99 1.66 5.66 13.27
N VAL A 100 2.80 5.08 13.65
CA VAL A 100 3.16 3.70 13.25
C VAL A 100 2.13 2.69 13.75
N GLU A 101 1.73 2.77 15.02
CA GLU A 101 0.72 1.89 15.61
C GLU A 101 -0.61 1.98 14.86
N PHE A 102 -1.13 3.20 14.72
CA PHE A 102 -2.35 3.46 13.98
C PHE A 102 -2.33 2.97 12.54
N PHE A 103 -1.25 3.28 11.82
CA PHE A 103 -1.17 2.98 10.42
C PHE A 103 -1.07 1.47 10.20
N ASN A 104 -0.41 0.73 11.11
CA ASN A 104 -0.43 -0.73 11.08
C ASN A 104 -1.84 -1.31 11.28
N GLU A 105 -2.68 -0.73 12.14
CA GLU A 105 -4.08 -1.13 12.26
C GLU A 105 -4.87 -0.86 10.98
N GLN A 106 -4.62 0.29 10.32
CA GLN A 106 -5.28 0.61 9.06
C GLN A 106 -4.87 -0.34 7.93
N ARG A 107 -3.59 -0.74 7.88
CA ARG A 107 -3.09 -1.77 6.96
C ARG A 107 -3.80 -3.10 7.16
N ALA A 108 -3.87 -3.57 8.40
CA ALA A 108 -4.56 -4.80 8.73
C ALA A 108 -6.05 -4.76 8.32
N ARG A 109 -6.71 -3.61 8.53
CA ARG A 109 -8.10 -3.37 8.12
C ARG A 109 -8.27 -3.44 6.60
N ALA A 110 -7.41 -2.76 5.84
CA ALA A 110 -7.46 -2.76 4.37
C ALA A 110 -7.26 -4.16 3.78
N ILE A 111 -6.29 -4.92 4.31
CA ILE A 111 -6.05 -6.31 3.93
C ILE A 111 -7.28 -7.18 4.22
N SER A 112 -7.90 -7.01 5.40
CA SER A 112 -9.11 -7.75 5.77
C SER A 112 -10.27 -7.48 4.81
N TRP A 113 -10.49 -6.21 4.42
CA TRP A 113 -11.48 -5.85 3.41
C TRP A 113 -11.16 -6.49 2.05
N ARG A 114 -9.91 -6.41 1.61
CA ARG A 114 -9.47 -7.04 0.34
C ARG A 114 -9.73 -8.56 0.35
N ALA A 115 -9.40 -9.24 1.45
CA ALA A 115 -9.64 -10.68 1.61
C ALA A 115 -11.14 -11.04 1.65
N SER A 116 -12.02 -10.11 2.03
CA SER A 116 -13.47 -10.29 1.95
C SER A 116 -14.02 -10.14 0.51
N ALA A 117 -13.29 -9.41 -0.34
CA ALA A 117 -13.61 -9.20 -1.74
C ALA A 117 -13.06 -10.31 -2.65
N ASP A 118 -11.91 -10.88 -2.28
CA ASP A 118 -11.29 -12.00 -2.97
C ASP A 118 -10.80 -13.06 -1.95
N PRO A 119 -11.61 -14.12 -1.72
CA PRO A 119 -11.26 -15.18 -0.78
C PRO A 119 -10.00 -15.97 -1.18
N THR A 120 -9.58 -15.93 -2.45
CA THR A 120 -8.38 -16.66 -2.90
C THR A 120 -7.09 -16.12 -2.27
N LEU A 121 -7.11 -14.87 -1.79
CA LEU A 121 -6.02 -14.27 -1.02
C LEU A 121 -5.88 -14.84 0.40
N ARG A 122 -6.83 -15.66 0.87
CA ARG A 122 -6.76 -16.34 2.18
C ARG A 122 -6.08 -17.70 2.12
N ASN A 123 -5.95 -18.30 0.94
CA ASN A 123 -5.40 -19.65 0.74
C ASN A 123 -3.92 -19.58 0.34
N GLY A 124 -3.11 -18.89 1.15
CA GLY A 124 -1.65 -18.84 0.98
C GLY A 124 -1.00 -20.22 1.07
#